data_AF-A0AAV5REK3-F1
#
_entry.id   AF-A0AAV5REK3-F1
#
_cell.length_a   1.000
_cell.length_b   1.000
_cell.length_c   1.000
_cell.angle_alpha   90.00
_cell.angle_beta   90.00
_cell.angle_gamma   90.00
#
_symmetry.space_group_name_H-M   'P 1'
#
loop_
_entity.id
_entity.type
_entity.pdbx_description
1 polymer ?
#
loop_
_entity_poly.entity_id
_entity_poly.type
_entity_poly.pdbx_seq_one_letter_code
_entity_poly.pdbx_strand_id
1 'polypeptide(L)'
;MEEVLIHINGLIRLKVPYLKDGCTSLGIKYKEADYTIKENDPYLSGLIDTDGSIVFNYTGNRIECNLELKYNEYSSKLNIDETIKNYKPTKLMRKESLRLNKKYKSIIFSYQTVSGMIYLYRYFMKNRLYSDFKFYRISKILRFIEIRRYNKYDYNSEEFLIYSEFLLDW
;
A
#
# COMPACT_ATOMS: atom_id res chain seq x y z
N MET A 1 -26.27 -14.79 2.67
CA MET A 1 -25.82 -13.47 3.19
C MET A 1 -25.29 -13.60 4.61
N GLU A 2 -26.01 -14.29 5.50
CA GLU A 2 -25.56 -14.64 6.85
C GLU A 2 -24.21 -15.38 6.88
N GLU A 3 -24.05 -16.42 6.05
CA GLU A 3 -22.79 -17.17 5.97
C GLU A 3 -21.59 -16.27 5.64
N VAL A 4 -21.74 -15.34 4.70
CA VAL A 4 -20.66 -14.41 4.34
C VAL A 4 -20.28 -13.55 5.54
N LEU A 5 -21.26 -13.01 6.26
CA LEU A 5 -21.04 -12.21 7.47
C LEU A 5 -20.29 -13.00 8.55
N ILE A 6 -20.65 -14.27 8.77
CA ILE A 6 -19.96 -15.17 9.69
C ILE A 6 -18.49 -15.33 9.30
N HIS A 7 -18.18 -15.53 8.02
CA HIS A 7 -16.82 -15.74 7.54
C HIS A 7 -15.94 -14.48 7.60
N ILE A 8 -16.52 -13.29 7.37
CA ILE A 8 -15.75 -12.03 7.39
C ILE A 8 -15.69 -11.39 8.79
N ASN A 9 -16.47 -11.89 9.76
CA ASN A 9 -16.50 -11.37 11.12
C ASN A 9 -15.15 -11.61 11.82
N GLY A 10 -14.53 -10.54 12.33
CA GLY A 10 -13.16 -10.57 12.83
C GLY A 10 -12.06 -10.47 11.76
N LEU A 11 -12.40 -10.32 10.47
CA LEU A 11 -11.44 -10.03 9.38
C LEU A 11 -11.51 -8.58 8.91
N ILE A 12 -12.68 -7.95 8.98
CA ILE A 12 -12.88 -6.54 8.57
C ILE A 12 -12.27 -5.60 9.62
N ARG A 13 -11.37 -4.71 9.19
CA ARG A 13 -10.69 -3.75 10.07
C ARG A 13 -11.05 -2.30 9.83
N LEU A 14 -11.42 -1.92 8.60
CA LEU A 14 -11.68 -0.52 8.25
C LEU A 14 -13.16 -0.18 8.09
N LYS A 15 -13.97 -1.13 7.62
CA LYS A 15 -15.41 -0.98 7.40
C LYS A 15 -16.25 -1.50 8.57
N VAL A 16 -15.69 -1.41 9.79
CA VAL A 16 -16.28 -1.98 11.02
C VAL A 16 -17.69 -1.48 11.33
N PRO A 17 -18.05 -0.19 11.17
CA PRO A 17 -19.42 0.26 11.44
C PRO A 17 -20.47 -0.53 10.64
N TYR A 18 -20.24 -0.68 9.33
CA TYR A 18 -21.14 -1.44 8.45
C TYR A 18 -21.18 -2.94 8.79
N LEU A 19 -20.05 -3.51 9.22
CA LEU A 19 -20.02 -4.90 9.70
C LEU A 19 -20.85 -5.06 10.98
N LYS A 20 -20.74 -4.12 11.93
CA LYS A 20 -21.52 -4.14 13.19
C LYS A 20 -23.02 -4.02 12.91
N ASP A 21 -23.42 -3.15 11.99
CA ASP A 21 -24.81 -3.00 11.58
C ASP A 21 -25.33 -4.32 11.00
N GLY A 22 -24.59 -4.92 10.07
CA GLY A 22 -24.94 -6.22 9.47
C GLY A 22 -25.03 -7.37 10.49
N CYS A 23 -24.07 -7.45 11.43
CA CYS A 23 -24.10 -8.43 12.52
C CYS A 23 -25.34 -8.24 13.40
N THR A 24 -25.69 -6.99 13.74
CA THR A 24 -26.86 -6.66 14.57
C THR A 24 -28.16 -7.07 13.88
N SER A 25 -28.32 -6.75 12.59
CA SER A 25 -29.51 -7.11 11.81
C SER A 25 -29.74 -8.61 11.68
N LEU A 26 -28.68 -9.43 11.77
CA LEU A 26 -28.76 -10.90 11.67
C LEU A 26 -28.63 -11.61 13.02
N GLY A 27 -28.55 -10.89 14.14
CA GLY A 27 -28.36 -11.49 15.47
C GLY A 27 -27.00 -12.18 15.67
N ILE A 28 -26.01 -11.85 14.84
CA ILE A 28 -24.65 -12.40 14.93
C ILE A 28 -23.85 -11.60 15.96
N LYS A 29 -23.15 -12.28 16.88
CA LYS A 29 -22.22 -11.61 17.80
C LYS A 29 -21.01 -11.08 17.04
N TYR A 30 -20.83 -9.76 17.02
CA TYR A 30 -19.66 -9.12 16.44
C TYR A 30 -18.35 -9.55 17.12
N LYS A 31 -17.30 -9.74 16.30
CA LYS A 31 -15.94 -10.06 16.71
C LYS A 31 -14.99 -8.99 16.19
N GLU A 32 -14.27 -8.34 17.10
CA GLU A 32 -13.23 -7.36 16.75
C GLU A 32 -12.07 -8.06 16.03
N ALA A 33 -11.56 -7.42 14.97
CA ALA A 33 -10.41 -7.90 14.21
C ALA A 33 -9.08 -7.53 14.90
N ASP A 34 -8.03 -8.32 14.62
CA ASP A 34 -6.65 -7.95 14.95
C ASP A 34 -6.13 -6.94 13.92
N TYR A 35 -5.76 -5.74 14.37
CA TYR A 35 -5.30 -4.66 13.50
C TYR A 35 -3.83 -4.78 13.08
N THR A 36 -3.09 -5.75 13.65
CA THR A 36 -1.73 -6.06 13.22
C THR A 36 -1.77 -7.02 12.05
N ILE A 37 -1.33 -6.54 10.89
CA ILE A 37 -1.32 -7.33 9.65
C ILE A 37 -0.02 -8.12 9.59
N LYS A 38 -0.15 -9.44 9.68
CA LYS A 38 0.97 -10.39 9.74
C LYS A 38 1.78 -10.41 8.45
N GLU A 39 3.00 -10.95 8.54
CA GLU A 39 3.88 -11.12 7.39
C GLU A 39 3.18 -11.87 6.25
N ASN A 40 3.21 -11.28 5.05
CA ASN A 40 2.59 -11.80 3.82
C ASN A 40 1.06 -11.96 3.86
N ASP A 41 0.35 -11.38 4.83
CA ASP A 41 -1.11 -11.38 4.83
C ASP A 41 -1.63 -10.55 3.62
N PRO A 42 -2.53 -11.11 2.77
CA PRO A 42 -3.01 -10.44 1.56
C PRO A 42 -3.90 -9.22 1.84
N TYR A 43 -4.27 -8.94 3.09
CA TYR A 43 -5.08 -7.77 3.42
C TYR A 43 -4.46 -6.47 2.90
N LEU A 44 -3.14 -6.32 3.00
CA LEU A 44 -2.45 -5.14 2.46
C LEU A 44 -2.53 -5.05 0.94
N SER A 45 -2.52 -6.15 0.18
CA SER A 45 -2.68 -6.05 -1.28
C SER A 45 -4.07 -5.57 -1.66
N GLY A 46 -5.10 -6.05 -0.97
CA GLY A 46 -6.48 -5.56 -1.12
C GLY A 46 -6.62 -4.06 -0.82
N LEU A 47 -5.96 -3.58 0.25
CA LEU A 47 -5.95 -2.14 0.56
C LEU A 47 -5.22 -1.32 -0.51
N ILE A 48 -4.13 -1.85 -1.05
CA ILE A 48 -3.38 -1.15 -2.10
C ILE A 48 -4.17 -1.11 -3.41
N ASP A 49 -4.96 -2.13 -3.72
CA ASP A 49 -5.87 -2.13 -4.87
C ASP A 49 -6.96 -1.06 -4.75
N THR A 50 -7.54 -0.85 -3.57
CA THR A 50 -8.64 0.12 -3.38
C THR A 50 -8.16 1.54 -3.15
N ASP A 51 -7.31 1.74 -2.15
CA ASP A 51 -6.94 3.06 -1.61
C ASP A 51 -5.43 3.36 -1.73
N GLY A 52 -4.67 2.44 -2.35
CA GLY A 52 -3.24 2.60 -2.57
C GLY A 52 -2.86 3.09 -3.96
N SER A 53 -1.59 3.45 -4.09
CA SER A 53 -0.96 3.89 -5.33
C SER A 53 0.45 3.31 -5.46
N ILE A 54 0.80 2.93 -6.70
CA ILE A 54 2.16 2.59 -7.11
C ILE A 54 2.63 3.68 -8.06
N VAL A 55 3.65 4.43 -7.67
CA VAL A 55 4.12 5.61 -8.40
C VAL A 55 5.62 5.60 -8.60
N PHE A 56 6.08 6.18 -9.71
CA PHE A 56 7.49 6.45 -9.91
C PHE A 56 7.81 7.86 -9.42
N ASN A 57 8.77 7.95 -8.52
CA ASN A 57 9.33 9.20 -8.05
C ASN A 57 10.57 9.51 -8.88
N TYR A 58 10.42 10.40 -9.87
CA TYR A 58 11.49 10.80 -10.78
C TYR A 58 12.69 11.41 -10.03
N THR A 59 12.45 12.40 -9.18
CA THR A 59 13.50 13.08 -8.39
C THR A 59 14.23 12.10 -7.47
N GLY A 60 13.47 11.18 -6.87
CA GLY A 60 13.98 10.15 -5.98
C GLY A 60 14.57 8.93 -6.67
N ASN A 61 14.47 8.85 -8.00
CA ASN A 61 14.80 7.72 -8.85
C ASN A 61 14.42 6.37 -8.20
N ARG A 62 13.13 6.23 -7.85
CA ARG A 62 12.58 5.07 -7.13
C ARG A 62 11.10 4.87 -7.41
N ILE A 63 10.64 3.64 -7.21
CA ILE A 63 9.22 3.28 -7.24
C ILE A 63 8.72 3.22 -5.80
N GLU A 64 7.58 3.85 -5.53
CA GLU A 64 6.98 3.94 -4.22
C GLU A 64 5.60 3.28 -4.20
N CYS A 65 5.26 2.70 -3.05
CA CYS A 65 3.93 2.18 -2.76
C CYS A 65 3.34 2.94 -1.58
N ASN A 66 2.22 3.62 -1.80
CA ASN A 66 1.58 4.48 -0.80
C ASN A 66 0.15 4.03 -0.56
N LEU A 67 -0.25 3.95 0.71
CA LEU A 67 -1.62 3.75 1.16
C LEU A 67 -2.07 5.00 1.91
N GLU A 68 -3.12 5.67 1.43
CA GLU A 68 -3.71 6.81 2.13
C GLU A 68 -5.14 6.48 2.57
N LEU A 69 -5.39 6.54 3.87
CA LEU A 69 -6.70 6.26 4.46
C LEU A 69 -7.24 7.50 5.18
N LYS A 70 -8.55 7.70 5.14
CA LYS A 70 -9.22 8.68 6.02
C LYS A 70 -8.93 8.33 7.47
N TYR A 71 -8.53 9.33 8.26
CA TYR A 71 -8.23 9.13 9.67
C TYR A 71 -9.51 8.95 10.50
N ASN A 72 -9.62 7.83 11.20
CA ASN A 72 -10.67 7.51 12.18
C ASN A 72 -10.14 6.52 13.24
N GLU A 73 -11.01 6.07 14.14
CA GLU A 73 -10.67 5.13 15.23
C GLU A 73 -10.17 3.76 14.76
N TYR A 74 -10.50 3.35 13.53
CA TYR A 74 -10.17 2.06 12.95
C TYR A 74 -8.85 2.12 12.17
N SER A 75 -8.71 3.13 11.31
CA SER A 75 -7.47 3.37 10.56
C SER A 75 -6.30 3.72 11.47
N SER A 76 -6.55 4.31 12.64
CA SER A 76 -5.50 4.67 13.60
C SER A 76 -4.88 3.44 14.27
N LYS A 77 -5.66 2.37 14.47
CA LYS A 77 -5.25 1.08 15.04
C LYS A 77 -4.47 0.22 14.04
N LEU A 78 -4.68 0.42 12.73
CA LEU A 78 -4.04 -0.38 11.69
C LEU A 78 -2.51 -0.34 11.81
N ASN A 79 -1.91 -1.53 11.89
CA ASN A 79 -0.47 -1.73 11.96
C ASN A 79 -0.03 -2.69 10.85
N ILE A 80 0.81 -2.19 9.95
CA ILE A 80 1.36 -2.94 8.80
C ILE A 80 2.90 -2.96 8.82
N ASP A 81 3.49 -2.74 10.00
CA ASP A 81 4.95 -2.65 10.17
C ASP A 81 5.66 -3.96 9.81
N GLU A 82 4.99 -5.09 10.02
CA GLU A 82 5.55 -6.45 9.85
C GLU A 82 4.99 -7.17 8.62
N THR A 83 4.10 -6.53 7.86
CA THR A 83 3.42 -7.18 6.73
C THR A 83 4.37 -7.52 5.59
N ILE A 84 5.32 -6.63 5.30
CA ILE A 84 6.38 -6.85 4.32
C ILE A 84 7.68 -7.11 5.07
N LYS A 85 8.17 -8.34 4.96
CA LYS A 85 9.42 -8.76 5.59
C LYS A 85 10.57 -7.82 5.20
N ASN A 86 11.33 -7.38 6.20
CA ASN A 86 12.48 -6.46 6.06
C ASN A 86 12.14 -5.07 5.49
N TYR A 87 10.86 -4.70 5.45
CA TYR A 87 10.48 -3.38 4.96
C TYR A 87 9.31 -2.81 5.75
N LYS A 88 9.64 -1.90 6.67
CA LYS A 88 8.65 -1.14 7.43
C LYS A 88 8.23 0.13 6.67
N PRO A 89 6.92 0.42 6.55
CA PRO A 89 6.48 1.66 5.93
C PRO A 89 6.74 2.86 6.85
N THR A 90 6.90 4.03 6.24
CA THR A 90 6.81 5.30 6.95
C THR A 90 5.34 5.62 7.23
N LYS A 91 4.99 5.96 8.47
CA LYS A 91 3.65 6.38 8.87
C LYS A 91 3.61 7.90 9.03
N LEU A 92 2.72 8.58 8.31
CA LEU A 92 2.53 10.03 8.37
C LEU A 92 1.07 10.40 8.59
N MET A 93 0.82 11.44 9.39
CA MET A 93 -0.53 11.97 9.62
C MET A 93 -0.69 13.32 8.94
N ARG A 94 -1.66 13.43 8.02
CA ARG A 94 -1.95 14.67 7.28
C ARG A 94 -3.03 15.46 8.02
N LYS A 95 -2.77 16.75 8.28
CA LYS A 95 -3.69 17.65 8.99
C LYS A 95 -4.61 18.38 8.01
N GLU A 96 -5.83 18.69 8.45
CA GLU A 96 -6.85 19.31 7.61
C GLU A 96 -6.76 20.86 7.55
N SER A 97 -6.13 21.52 8.54
CA SER A 97 -5.93 22.99 8.56
C SER A 97 -4.97 23.45 9.68
N LEU A 98 -4.42 24.65 9.55
CA LEU A 98 -3.62 25.40 10.54
C LEU A 98 -4.44 26.06 11.66
N ARG A 99 -5.79 25.96 11.66
CA ARG A 99 -6.62 26.59 12.70
C ARG A 99 -6.77 25.67 13.91
N LEU A 100 -6.28 26.15 15.07
CA LEU A 100 -6.47 25.84 16.50
C LEU A 100 -7.00 24.46 16.98
N ASN A 101 -7.85 23.75 16.23
CA ASN A 101 -8.28 22.39 16.52
C ASN A 101 -7.62 21.39 15.54
N LYS A 102 -6.53 20.76 15.98
CA LYS A 102 -5.74 19.77 15.24
C LYS A 102 -6.54 18.49 14.93
N LYS A 103 -7.42 18.52 13.93
CA LYS A 103 -8.04 17.31 13.36
C LYS A 103 -7.15 16.77 12.22
N TYR A 104 -6.86 15.48 12.28
CA TYR A 104 -6.17 14.76 11.21
C TYR A 104 -7.18 14.37 10.13
N LYS A 105 -6.84 14.63 8.87
CA LYS A 105 -7.64 14.28 7.69
C LYS A 105 -7.40 12.84 7.28
N SER A 106 -6.13 12.45 7.19
CA SER A 106 -5.71 11.15 6.70
C SER A 106 -4.46 10.62 7.41
N ILE A 107 -4.30 9.30 7.34
CA ILE A 107 -3.11 8.55 7.73
C ILE A 107 -2.52 7.92 6.46
N ILE A 108 -1.21 8.07 6.28
CA ILE A 108 -0.49 7.59 5.11
C ILE A 108 0.54 6.57 5.58
N PHE A 109 0.63 5.46 4.86
CA PHE A 109 1.69 4.48 4.97
C PHE A 109 2.47 4.43 3.64
N SER A 110 3.77 4.70 3.69
CA SER A 110 4.61 4.85 2.51
C SER A 110 5.82 3.93 2.53
N TYR A 111 5.94 3.11 1.49
CA TYR A 111 7.14 2.33 1.17
C TYR A 111 7.90 3.06 0.06
N GLN A 112 8.90 3.85 0.45
CA GLN A 112 9.56 4.85 -0.40
C GLN A 112 11.10 4.79 -0.40
N THR A 113 11.72 3.67 -0.05
CA THR A 113 13.18 3.48 -0.09
C THR A 113 13.60 2.62 -1.28
N VAL A 114 14.76 2.95 -1.86
CA VAL A 114 15.36 2.17 -2.96
C VAL A 114 15.67 0.74 -2.52
N SER A 115 16.29 0.59 -1.34
CA SER A 115 16.64 -0.74 -0.79
C SER A 115 15.40 -1.60 -0.51
N GLY A 116 14.25 -0.99 -0.27
CA GLY A 116 13.01 -1.68 0.01
C GLY A 116 12.23 -2.16 -1.22
N MET A 117 12.52 -1.64 -2.41
CA MET A 117 11.75 -1.97 -3.64
C MET A 117 11.72 -3.47 -3.92
N ILE A 118 12.82 -4.19 -3.67
CA ILE A 118 12.87 -5.64 -3.88
C ILE A 118 11.90 -6.40 -2.96
N TYR A 119 11.70 -5.92 -1.73
CA TYR A 119 10.77 -6.53 -0.78
C TYR A 119 9.32 -6.25 -1.18
N LEU A 120 9.02 -5.04 -1.69
CA LEU A 120 7.72 -4.73 -2.29
C LEU A 120 7.41 -5.68 -3.46
N TYR A 121 8.36 -5.81 -4.39
CA TYR A 121 8.21 -6.70 -5.53
C TYR A 121 7.88 -8.13 -5.08
N ARG A 122 8.68 -8.70 -4.18
CA ARG A 122 8.48 -10.07 -3.67
C ARG A 122 7.13 -10.24 -2.97
N TYR A 123 6.72 -9.27 -2.16
CA TYR A 123 5.43 -9.30 -1.48
C TYR A 123 4.27 -9.35 -2.48
N PHE A 124 4.26 -8.47 -3.49
CA PHE A 124 3.16 -8.41 -4.46
C PHE A 124 3.20 -9.50 -5.54
N MET A 125 4.36 -10.14 -5.76
CA MET A 125 4.40 -11.38 -6.55
C MET A 125 3.73 -12.54 -5.82
N LYS A 126 3.80 -12.57 -4.48
CA LYS A 126 3.09 -13.56 -3.64
C LYS A 126 1.61 -13.18 -3.44
N ASN A 127 1.34 -11.92 -3.16
CA ASN A 127 0.02 -11.35 -2.92
C ASN A 127 -0.35 -10.43 -4.08
N ARG A 128 -0.80 -11.05 -5.18
CA ARG A 128 -1.12 -10.34 -6.42
C ARG A 128 -2.10 -9.19 -6.18
N LEU A 129 -1.80 -8.05 -6.80
CA LEU A 129 -2.75 -6.95 -6.99
C LEU A 129 -3.69 -7.31 -8.14
N TYR A 130 -4.99 -7.16 -7.93
CA TYR A 130 -6.02 -7.41 -8.94
C TYR A 130 -6.18 -6.24 -9.92
N SER A 131 -5.71 -5.04 -9.57
CA SER A 131 -5.53 -3.98 -10.55
C SER A 131 -4.34 -4.30 -11.46
N ASP A 132 -4.60 -4.68 -12.71
CA ASP A 132 -3.55 -5.01 -13.67
C ASP A 132 -2.58 -3.85 -13.91
N PHE A 133 -3.05 -2.60 -13.90
CA PHE A 133 -2.19 -1.42 -13.97
C PHE A 133 -1.21 -1.31 -12.80
N LYS A 134 -1.68 -1.55 -11.56
CA LYS A 134 -0.82 -1.50 -10.38
C LYS A 134 0.14 -2.70 -10.35
N PHE A 135 -0.35 -3.88 -10.73
CA PHE A 135 0.48 -5.08 -10.81
C PHE A 135 1.56 -4.94 -11.89
N TYR A 136 1.24 -4.37 -13.05
CA TYR A 136 2.21 -4.06 -14.11
C TYR A 136 3.32 -3.15 -13.59
N ARG A 137 2.99 -2.07 -12.89
CA ARG A 137 3.98 -1.17 -12.27
C ARG A 137 4.87 -1.86 -11.24
N ILE A 138 4.32 -2.74 -10.41
CA ILE A 138 5.10 -3.57 -9.50
C ILE A 138 6.04 -4.49 -10.29
N SER A 139 5.56 -5.13 -11.36
CA SER A 139 6.35 -6.08 -12.14
C SER A 139 7.62 -5.45 -12.75
N LYS A 140 7.58 -4.14 -13.01
CA LYS A 140 8.71 -3.35 -13.52
C LYS A 140 9.84 -3.13 -12.52
N ILE A 141 9.61 -3.35 -11.22
CA ILE A 141 10.60 -3.05 -10.17
C ILE A 141 11.93 -3.77 -10.40
N LEU A 142 11.93 -5.05 -10.82
CA LEU A 142 13.17 -5.79 -11.05
C LEU A 142 14.03 -5.13 -12.13
N ARG A 143 13.46 -4.93 -13.32
CA ARG A 143 14.14 -4.25 -14.43
C ARG A 143 14.61 -2.86 -14.01
N PHE A 144 13.76 -2.11 -13.30
CA PHE A 144 14.11 -0.79 -12.81
C PHE A 144 15.34 -0.79 -11.88
N ILE A 145 15.45 -1.75 -10.95
CA ILE A 145 16.60 -1.86 -10.04
C ILE A 145 17.92 -2.01 -10.82
N GLU A 146 17.90 -2.75 -11.92
CA GLU A 146 19.07 -3.01 -12.76
C GLU A 146 19.51 -1.74 -13.50
N ILE A 147 18.55 -1.03 -14.10
CA ILE A 147 18.83 0.09 -15.01
C ILE A 147 18.84 1.45 -14.30
N ARG A 148 18.36 1.58 -13.05
CA ARG A 148 18.22 2.89 -12.39
C ARG A 148 19.51 3.72 -12.37
N ARG A 149 20.67 3.07 -12.34
CA ARG A 149 21.99 3.72 -12.29
C ARG A 149 22.32 4.46 -13.59
N TYR A 150 21.69 4.07 -14.69
CA TYR A 150 21.90 4.65 -16.01
C TYR A 150 21.37 6.09 -16.12
N ASN A 151 20.56 6.53 -15.16
CA ASN A 151 20.11 7.92 -15.07
C ASN A 151 21.26 8.94 -14.88
N LYS A 152 22.47 8.47 -14.54
CA LYS A 152 23.67 9.30 -14.36
C LYS A 152 24.61 9.28 -15.57
N TYR A 153 24.30 8.48 -16.59
CA TYR A 153 25.15 8.33 -17.77
C TYR A 153 24.86 9.47 -18.75
N ASP A 154 25.76 9.66 -19.72
CA ASP A 154 25.62 10.72 -20.73
C ASP A 154 24.36 10.52 -21.57
N TYR A 155 23.68 11.61 -21.92
CA TYR A 155 22.41 11.59 -22.65
C TYR A 155 22.45 10.82 -23.98
N ASN A 156 23.62 10.75 -24.62
CA ASN A 156 23.82 10.07 -25.90
C ASN A 156 24.30 8.61 -25.74
N SER A 157 24.44 8.11 -24.50
CA SER A 157 24.83 6.72 -24.24
C SER A 157 23.67 5.74 -24.44
N GLU A 158 23.99 4.51 -24.81
CA GLU A 158 23.02 3.42 -24.91
C GLU A 158 22.35 3.14 -23.55
N GLU A 159 23.10 3.25 -22.45
CA GLU A 159 22.59 3.09 -21.09
C GLU A 159 21.51 4.13 -20.75
N PHE A 160 21.78 5.41 -21.06
CA PHE A 160 20.80 6.46 -20.82
C PHE A 160 19.54 6.26 -21.68
N LEU A 161 19.69 5.79 -22.92
CA LEU A 161 18.56 5.45 -23.78
C LEU A 161 17.69 4.36 -23.15
N ILE A 162 18.29 3.27 -22.64
CA ILE A 162 17.56 2.18 -21.94
C ILE A 162 16.77 2.73 -20.75
N TYR A 163 17.35 3.64 -19.97
CA TYR A 163 16.66 4.26 -18.84
C TYR A 163 15.54 5.19 -19.31
N SER A 164 15.76 5.98 -20.36
CA SER A 164 14.76 6.86 -20.96
C SER A 164 13.55 6.08 -21.50
N GLU A 165 13.78 4.96 -22.18
CA GLU A 165 12.72 4.06 -22.65
C GLU A 165 11.86 3.54 -21.50
N PHE A 166 12.48 3.17 -20.38
CA PHE A 166 11.75 2.77 -19.19
C PHE A 166 10.85 3.89 -18.66
N LEU A 167 11.33 5.14 -18.66
CA LEU A 167 10.54 6.29 -18.22
C LEU A 167 9.35 6.56 -19.13
N LEU A 168 9.50 6.37 -20.44
CA LEU A 168 8.43 6.55 -21.42
C LEU A 168 7.34 5.46 -21.31
N ASP A 169 7.75 4.23 -20.98
CA ASP A 169 6.84 3.10 -20.79
C ASP A 169 6.17 3.08 -19.40
N TRP A 170 6.66 3.84 -18.41
CA TRP A 170 6.14 3.86 -17.04
C TRP A 170 4.68 4.33 -16.91
#